data_AF-A0A8S1MV20-F1
#
_entry.id   AF-A0A8S1MV20-F1
#
_cell.length_a   1.000
_cell.length_b   1.000
_cell.length_c   1.000
_cell.angle_alpha   90.00
_cell.angle_beta   90.00
_cell.angle_gamma   90.00
#
_symmetry.space_group_name_H-M   'P 1'
#
loop_
_entity.id
_entity.type
_entity.pdbx_description
1 polymer ?
#
loop_
_entity_poly.entity_id
_entity_poly.type
_entity_poly.pdbx_seq_one_letter_code
_entity_poly.pdbx_strand_id
1 'polypeptide(L)'
;MFKQQCPQSLNCGYLNNCIDDICIHNPIFPMSLYTILVYIICPILLGLGMTGGLGGGVLKGPILLMMLDYEQSYATQLSYCLMFGGCVINTFLLMKKSHPYDQQRPLINYNLVVILNCSIALGTYLGSILNVFLAPLIETIFQQIFLIIVIPFLFNKAKKEKLRKIRCQSQLDLEQYLLNQKDSIFTDEQQLLLKQEFYNYFPSQKLMIALSFFFISQIIMTGGKYLKPYIHINECFDFRYILWIILLFVNLIMTRFVYKYGQNKEKKFDEYNIFMSERYFQKKRFILIYVSGFLAGLISGLLALGAVLNFFINLRDY
;
A
#
# COMPACT_ATOMS: atom_id res chain seq x y z
N MET A 1 13.39 -23.65 -9.22
CA MET A 1 13.90 -24.09 -7.90
C MET A 1 15.17 -24.90 -8.14
N PHE A 2 16.34 -24.28 -8.01
CA PHE A 2 17.61 -25.01 -8.05
C PHE A 2 17.90 -25.49 -6.62
N LYS A 3 17.51 -26.72 -6.30
CA LYS A 3 17.97 -27.37 -5.06
C LYS A 3 19.42 -27.77 -5.31
N GLN A 4 20.36 -27.14 -4.62
CA GLN A 4 21.77 -27.56 -4.69
C GLN A 4 21.90 -28.96 -4.10
N GLN A 5 22.40 -29.89 -4.92
CA GLN A 5 22.78 -31.23 -4.47
C GLN A 5 24.09 -31.13 -3.70
N CYS A 6 24.14 -31.72 -2.51
CA CYS A 6 25.22 -31.47 -1.57
C CYS A 6 25.75 -32.75 -0.92
N PRO A 7 27.03 -33.15 -1.11
CA PRO A 7 27.59 -34.34 -0.47
C PRO A 7 27.95 -34.13 1.01
N GLN A 8 28.09 -32.88 1.47
CA GLN A 8 28.38 -32.51 2.87
C GLN A 8 27.77 -31.14 3.22
N SER A 9 27.40 -30.92 4.48
CA SER A 9 26.79 -29.65 4.97
C SER A 9 27.66 -28.41 4.77
N LEU A 10 28.97 -28.56 4.56
CA LEU A 10 29.92 -27.46 4.34
C LEU A 10 29.73 -26.73 3.00
N ASN A 11 29.05 -27.37 2.03
CA ASN A 11 28.80 -26.83 0.70
C ASN A 11 27.43 -26.11 0.60
N CYS A 12 26.63 -26.10 1.69
CA CYS A 12 25.42 -25.30 1.81
C CYS A 12 25.71 -23.96 2.53
N GLY A 13 24.90 -22.93 2.30
CA GLY A 13 25.02 -21.64 3.02
C GLY A 13 24.92 -21.78 4.55
N TYR A 14 25.39 -20.78 5.30
CA TYR A 14 25.62 -20.83 6.76
C TYR A 14 24.40 -21.27 7.61
N LEU A 15 23.19 -21.14 7.09
CA LEU A 15 21.93 -21.50 7.76
C LEU A 15 21.25 -22.76 7.17
N ASN A 16 21.91 -23.45 6.24
CA ASN A 16 21.39 -24.60 5.52
C ASN A 16 22.16 -25.87 5.91
N ASN A 17 21.44 -26.93 6.26
CA ASN A 17 21.99 -28.25 6.53
C ASN A 17 21.68 -29.19 5.36
N CYS A 18 22.62 -30.10 5.06
CA CYS A 18 22.35 -31.15 4.08
C CYS A 18 21.58 -32.29 4.76
N ILE A 19 20.37 -32.56 4.28
CA ILE A 19 19.55 -33.72 4.65
C ILE A 19 19.16 -34.38 3.33
N ASP A 20 19.49 -35.67 3.17
CA ASP A 20 19.21 -36.46 1.95
C ASP A 20 19.70 -35.81 0.64
N ASP A 21 20.98 -35.39 0.61
CA ASP A 21 21.65 -34.74 -0.52
C ASP A 21 21.03 -33.40 -0.98
N ILE A 22 20.15 -32.80 -0.17
CA ILE A 22 19.47 -31.54 -0.46
C ILE A 22 19.78 -30.54 0.66
N CYS A 23 20.19 -29.33 0.30
CA CYS A 23 20.32 -28.23 1.26
C CYS A 23 18.92 -27.80 1.75
N ILE A 24 18.66 -27.99 3.04
CA ILE A 24 17.42 -27.56 3.72
C ILE A 24 17.77 -26.50 4.77
N HIS A 25 17.01 -25.41 4.78
CA HIS A 25 17.19 -24.35 5.77
C HIS A 25 16.84 -24.83 7.18
N ASN A 26 17.68 -24.46 8.16
CA ASN A 26 17.48 -24.84 9.55
C ASN A 26 16.12 -24.34 10.09
N PRO A 27 15.45 -25.13 10.95
CA PRO A 27 14.23 -24.67 11.61
C PRO A 27 14.50 -23.40 12.42
N ILE A 28 13.47 -22.55 12.59
CA ILE A 28 13.55 -21.26 13.32
C ILE A 28 14.11 -21.45 14.75
N PHE A 29 13.90 -22.63 15.33
CA PHE A 29 14.41 -23.03 16.63
C PHE A 29 15.42 -24.17 16.45
N PRO A 30 16.59 -24.15 17.11
CA PRO A 30 17.09 -23.19 18.10
C PRO A 30 17.69 -21.92 17.49
N MET A 31 17.36 -20.77 18.07
CA MET A 31 17.84 -19.47 17.57
C MET A 31 19.31 -19.24 17.93
N SER A 32 20.18 -19.20 16.92
CA SER A 32 21.54 -18.65 17.05
C SER A 32 21.49 -17.16 17.39
N LEU A 33 22.48 -16.65 18.13
CA LEU A 33 22.62 -15.21 18.45
C LEU A 33 22.52 -14.32 17.20
N TYR A 34 23.08 -14.78 16.08
CA TYR A 34 23.00 -14.10 14.80
C TYR A 34 21.54 -13.92 14.34
N THR A 35 20.76 -15.01 14.36
CA THR A 35 19.37 -15.01 13.90
C THR A 35 18.50 -14.10 14.78
N ILE A 36 18.72 -14.07 16.10
CA ILE A 36 18.02 -13.17 17.03
C ILE A 36 18.28 -11.70 16.69
N LEU A 37 19.56 -11.34 16.49
CA LEU A 37 19.93 -9.97 16.15
C LEU A 37 19.28 -9.52 14.84
N VAL A 38 19.30 -10.37 13.81
CA VAL A 38 18.69 -10.06 12.52
C VAL A 38 17.17 -9.89 12.65
N TYR A 39 16.49 -10.73 13.43
CA TYR A 39 15.04 -10.60 13.66
C TYR A 39 14.66 -9.33 14.44
N ILE A 40 15.53 -8.80 15.30
CA ILE A 40 15.29 -7.52 15.99
C ILE A 40 15.56 -6.34 15.05
N ILE A 41 16.63 -6.40 14.26
CA ILE A 41 17.03 -5.30 13.37
C ILE A 41 16.06 -5.15 12.19
N CYS A 42 15.58 -6.26 11.62
CA CYS A 42 14.69 -6.26 10.45
C CYS A 42 13.43 -5.38 10.62
N PRO A 43 12.60 -5.52 11.68
CA PRO A 43 11.42 -4.67 11.87
C PRO A 43 11.77 -3.20 12.12
N ILE A 44 12.94 -2.89 12.72
CA ILE A 44 13.40 -1.51 12.92
C ILE A 44 13.72 -0.87 11.56
N LEU A 45 14.46 -1.57 10.70
CA LEU A 45 14.78 -1.11 9.35
C LEU A 45 13.52 -0.94 8.49
N LEU A 46 12.60 -1.90 8.57
CA LEU A 46 11.31 -1.82 7.88
C LEU A 46 10.48 -0.64 8.40
N GLY A 47 10.43 -0.42 9.72
CA GLY A 47 9.75 0.71 10.34
C GLY A 47 10.29 2.05 9.89
N LEU A 48 11.62 2.22 9.84
CA LEU A 48 12.27 3.42 9.31
C LEU A 48 11.87 3.65 7.83
N GLY A 49 11.90 2.60 7.00
CA GLY A 49 11.43 2.65 5.62
C GLY A 49 9.96 3.07 5.48
N MET A 50 9.09 2.64 6.41
CA MET A 50 7.69 3.05 6.44
C MET A 50 7.53 4.53 6.76
N THR A 51 8.26 5.04 7.74
CA THR A 51 8.23 6.49 8.07
C THR A 51 8.79 7.36 6.94
N GLY A 52 9.73 6.84 6.14
CA GLY A 52 10.31 7.51 4.99
C GLY A 52 9.42 7.54 3.73
N GLY A 53 8.21 6.96 3.78
CA GLY A 53 7.29 6.98 2.65
C GLY A 53 7.66 6.02 1.50
N LEU A 54 8.63 5.12 1.70
CA LEU A 54 8.90 3.99 0.80
C LEU A 54 7.85 2.89 0.94
N GLY A 55 7.29 2.80 2.15
CA GLY A 55 6.58 1.66 2.74
C GLY A 55 7.34 0.34 2.63
N GLY A 56 7.21 -0.50 3.65
CA GLY A 56 8.15 -1.59 3.95
C GLY A 56 8.33 -2.67 2.88
N GLY A 57 7.63 -2.57 1.75
CA GLY A 57 7.69 -3.51 0.62
C GLY A 57 9.06 -3.60 -0.06
N VAL A 58 9.82 -2.51 -0.10
CA VAL A 58 11.03 -2.43 -0.95
C VAL A 58 12.24 -3.16 -0.37
N LEU A 59 12.38 -3.12 0.95
CA LEU A 59 13.55 -3.64 1.66
C LEU A 59 13.40 -5.11 2.08
N LYS A 60 12.18 -5.63 2.14
CA LYS A 60 11.88 -6.95 2.72
C LYS A 60 12.52 -8.12 1.94
N GLY A 61 12.51 -8.04 0.61
CA GLY A 61 13.04 -9.10 -0.26
C GLY A 61 14.56 -9.26 -0.12
N PRO A 62 15.35 -8.19 -0.36
CA PRO A 62 16.80 -8.25 -0.24
C PRO A 62 17.28 -8.57 1.17
N ILE A 63 16.64 -7.99 2.21
CA ILE A 63 17.05 -8.22 3.60
C ILE A 63 16.87 -9.67 4.01
N LEU A 64 15.72 -10.29 3.73
CA LEU A 64 15.46 -11.67 4.16
C LEU A 64 16.25 -12.69 3.34
N LEU A 65 16.47 -12.43 2.04
CA LEU A 65 17.25 -13.31 1.18
C LEU A 65 18.75 -13.22 1.52
N MET A 66 19.30 -12.02 1.75
CA MET A 66 20.73 -11.85 2.04
C MET A 66 21.12 -12.13 3.49
N MET A 67 20.27 -11.79 4.47
CA MET A 67 20.65 -11.91 5.88
C MET A 67 20.28 -13.25 6.52
N LEU A 68 19.24 -13.93 6.03
CA LEU A 68 18.84 -15.22 6.61
C LEU A 68 19.00 -16.39 5.63
N ASP A 69 19.43 -16.16 4.39
CA ASP A 69 19.60 -17.21 3.37
C ASP A 69 18.35 -18.10 3.21
N TYR A 70 17.17 -17.53 3.50
CA TYR A 70 15.90 -18.24 3.39
C TYR A 70 15.57 -18.52 1.93
N GLU A 71 14.93 -19.66 1.69
CA GLU A 71 14.27 -19.92 0.42
C GLU A 71 13.27 -18.78 0.12
N GLN A 72 13.33 -18.25 -1.11
CA GLN A 72 12.55 -17.08 -1.55
C GLN A 72 11.06 -17.20 -1.19
N SER A 73 10.46 -18.38 -1.34
CA SER A 73 9.06 -18.64 -0.99
C SER A 73 8.76 -18.39 0.50
N TYR A 74 9.63 -18.85 1.39
CA TYR A 74 9.47 -18.70 2.84
C TYR A 74 9.73 -17.25 3.29
N ALA A 75 10.78 -16.64 2.75
CA ALA A 75 11.10 -15.23 2.98
C ALA A 75 9.94 -14.30 2.57
N THR A 76 9.29 -14.57 1.44
CA THR A 76 8.14 -13.80 0.96
C THR A 76 6.92 -13.92 1.87
N GLN A 77 6.65 -15.10 2.43
CA GLN A 77 5.53 -15.29 3.37
C GLN A 77 5.75 -14.52 4.67
N LEU A 78 6.94 -14.64 5.27
CA LEU A 78 7.28 -13.93 6.51
C LEU A 78 7.24 -12.40 6.32
N SER A 79 7.74 -11.95 5.17
CA SER A 79 7.67 -10.57 4.69
C SER A 79 6.26 -9.98 4.71
N TYR A 80 5.25 -10.73 4.27
CA TYR A 80 3.87 -10.24 4.23
C TYR A 80 3.31 -10.05 5.64
N CYS A 81 3.61 -10.95 6.58
CA CYS A 81 3.20 -10.81 7.98
C CYS A 81 3.83 -9.57 8.64
N LEU A 82 5.14 -9.36 8.43
CA LEU A 82 5.85 -8.17 8.95
C LEU A 82 5.28 -6.87 8.37
N MET A 83 5.04 -6.84 7.06
CA MET A 83 4.48 -5.68 6.39
C MET A 83 3.06 -5.39 6.85
N PHE A 84 2.22 -6.41 7.02
CA PHE A 84 0.87 -6.26 7.55
C PHE A 84 0.88 -5.66 8.96
N GLY A 85 1.69 -6.21 9.87
CA GLY A 85 1.82 -5.70 11.23
C GLY A 85 2.26 -4.23 11.27
N GLY A 86 3.28 -3.88 10.47
CA GLY A 86 3.74 -2.49 10.35
C GLY A 86 2.66 -1.54 9.83
N CYS A 87 1.88 -1.96 8.82
CA CYS A 87 0.80 -1.15 8.26
C CYS A 87 -0.34 -0.93 9.26
N VAL A 88 -0.72 -1.96 10.03
CA VAL A 88 -1.77 -1.86 11.05
C VAL A 88 -1.37 -0.86 12.14
N ILE A 89 -0.14 -0.98 12.67
CA ILE A 89 0.36 -0.07 13.71
C ILE A 89 0.46 1.36 13.17
N ASN A 90 1.03 1.53 11.97
CA ASN A 90 1.18 2.86 11.37
C ASN A 90 -0.18 3.53 11.13
N THR A 91 -1.16 2.80 10.59
CA THR A 91 -2.53 3.32 10.41
C THR A 91 -3.15 3.70 11.74
N PHE A 92 -3.01 2.87 12.78
CA PHE A 92 -3.55 3.18 14.11
C PHE A 92 -2.92 4.45 14.72
N LEU A 93 -1.60 4.63 14.56
CA LEU A 93 -0.89 5.83 15.01
C LEU A 93 -1.31 7.08 14.22
N LEU A 94 -1.49 6.96 12.89
CA LEU A 94 -1.90 8.07 12.03
C LEU A 94 -3.36 8.46 12.25
N MET A 95 -4.24 7.50 12.54
CA MET A 95 -5.65 7.78 12.87
C MET A 95 -5.81 8.63 14.13
N LYS A 96 -4.88 8.49 15.10
CA LYS A 96 -4.87 9.31 16.32
C LYS A 96 -4.25 10.70 16.12
N LYS A 97 -3.63 10.97 14.97
CA LYS A 97 -3.00 12.27 14.69
C LYS A 97 -3.96 13.22 13.98
N SER A 98 -3.97 14.45 14.48
CA SER A 98 -4.70 15.57 13.90
C SER A 98 -3.90 16.26 12.80
N HIS A 99 -4.61 16.97 11.92
CA HIS A 99 -4.00 17.78 10.88
C HIS A 99 -3.24 18.97 11.50
N PRO A 100 -2.04 19.31 11.02
CA PRO A 100 -1.24 20.38 11.62
C PRO A 100 -1.88 21.77 11.48
N TYR A 101 -2.76 21.97 10.49
CA TYR A 101 -3.47 23.23 10.25
C TYR A 101 -4.82 23.31 10.97
N ASP A 102 -5.42 22.16 11.31
CA ASP A 102 -6.73 22.10 11.96
C ASP A 102 -6.74 20.92 12.93
N GLN A 103 -6.65 21.22 14.22
CA GLN A 103 -6.56 20.20 15.28
C GLN A 103 -7.81 19.32 15.37
N GLN A 104 -8.94 19.76 14.83
CA GLN A 104 -10.16 18.99 14.88
C GLN A 104 -10.33 18.09 13.63
N ARG A 105 -9.49 18.24 12.60
CA ARG A 105 -9.48 17.37 11.40
C ARG A 105 -8.50 16.21 11.56
N PRO A 106 -8.84 14.99 11.09
CA PRO A 106 -7.90 13.89 11.05
C PRO A 106 -6.84 14.14 9.97
N LEU A 107 -5.63 13.65 10.20
CA LEU A 107 -4.54 13.73 9.23
C LEU A 107 -4.83 12.89 7.96
N ILE A 108 -5.62 11.83 8.08
CA ILE A 108 -5.91 10.90 6.99
C ILE A 108 -7.10 11.40 6.17
N ASN A 109 -6.87 11.61 4.88
CA ASN A 109 -7.95 11.88 3.94
C ASN A 109 -8.61 10.58 3.46
N TYR A 110 -9.71 10.19 4.12
CA TYR A 110 -10.42 8.95 3.82
C TYR A 110 -11.08 8.92 2.43
N ASN A 111 -11.37 10.07 1.81
CA ASN A 111 -11.92 10.11 0.45
C ASN A 111 -10.88 9.62 -0.56
N LEU A 112 -9.63 10.07 -0.41
CA LEU A 112 -8.50 9.59 -1.21
C LEU A 112 -8.24 8.10 -0.98
N VAL A 113 -8.27 7.65 0.28
CA VAL A 113 -8.03 6.24 0.63
C VAL A 113 -9.00 5.31 -0.10
N VAL A 114 -10.29 5.63 -0.16
CA VAL A 114 -11.28 4.78 -0.84
C VAL A 114 -11.04 4.72 -2.35
N ILE A 115 -10.69 5.84 -2.99
CA ILE A 115 -10.38 5.90 -4.42
C ILE A 115 -9.13 5.06 -4.72
N LEU A 116 -8.09 5.24 -3.91
CA LEU A 116 -6.81 4.57 -4.07
C LEU A 116 -6.94 3.06 -3.84
N ASN A 117 -7.66 2.64 -2.81
CA ASN A 117 -7.86 1.23 -2.50
C ASN A 117 -8.39 0.45 -3.72
N CYS A 118 -9.33 1.04 -4.47
CA CYS A 118 -9.87 0.44 -5.70
C CYS A 118 -8.85 0.45 -6.86
N SER A 119 -8.15 1.56 -7.08
CA SER A 119 -7.22 1.66 -8.21
C SER A 119 -5.96 0.81 -8.05
N ILE A 120 -5.43 0.75 -6.83
CA ILE A 120 -4.23 0.00 -6.51
C ILE A 120 -4.49 -1.49 -6.63
N ALA A 121 -5.60 -1.98 -6.08
CA ALA A 121 -5.96 -3.38 -6.17
C ALA A 121 -5.98 -3.84 -7.64
N LEU A 122 -6.70 -3.11 -8.50
CA LEU A 122 -6.76 -3.39 -9.94
C LEU A 122 -5.36 -3.38 -10.59
N GLY A 123 -4.54 -2.38 -10.27
CA GLY A 123 -3.15 -2.30 -10.75
C GLY A 123 -2.31 -3.50 -10.30
N THR A 124 -2.37 -3.86 -9.02
CA THR A 124 -1.60 -4.96 -8.44
C THR A 124 -1.96 -6.30 -9.06
N TYR A 125 -3.25 -6.53 -9.37
CA TYR A 125 -3.66 -7.75 -10.07
C TYR A 125 -3.06 -7.83 -11.47
N LEU A 126 -3.17 -6.77 -12.28
CA LEU A 126 -2.55 -6.75 -13.61
C LEU A 126 -1.03 -6.86 -13.54
N GLY A 127 -0.39 -6.20 -12.57
CA GLY A 127 1.05 -6.31 -12.32
C GLY A 127 1.47 -7.73 -11.97
N SER A 128 0.70 -8.43 -11.14
CA SER A 128 0.97 -9.83 -10.80
C SER A 128 0.82 -10.77 -11.99
N ILE A 129 -0.12 -10.51 -12.90
CA ILE A 129 -0.28 -11.29 -14.14
C ILE A 129 0.97 -11.09 -15.00
N LEU A 130 1.42 -9.85 -15.17
CA LEU A 130 2.66 -9.54 -15.89
C LEU A 130 3.87 -10.23 -15.26
N ASN A 131 3.95 -10.28 -13.92
CA ASN A 131 5.07 -10.92 -13.23
C ASN A 131 5.22 -12.41 -13.58
N VAL A 132 4.11 -13.14 -13.80
CA VAL A 132 4.17 -14.56 -14.20
C VAL A 132 4.86 -14.75 -15.55
N PHE A 133 4.77 -13.76 -16.44
CA PHE A 133 5.43 -13.80 -17.75
C PHE A 133 6.90 -13.37 -17.69
N LEU A 134 7.33 -12.70 -16.62
CA LEU A 134 8.71 -12.26 -16.46
C LEU A 134 9.57 -13.37 -15.84
N ALA A 135 10.81 -13.49 -16.32
CA ALA A 135 11.79 -14.36 -15.67
C ALA A 135 12.20 -13.79 -14.30
N PRO A 136 12.45 -14.63 -13.28
CA PRO A 136 12.78 -14.18 -11.92
C PRO A 136 14.06 -13.33 -11.85
N LEU A 137 15.01 -13.56 -12.76
CA LEU A 137 16.21 -12.72 -12.89
C LEU A 137 15.87 -11.30 -13.35
N ILE A 138 14.87 -11.14 -14.21
CA ILE A 138 14.46 -9.81 -14.70
C ILE A 138 13.76 -9.03 -13.58
N GLU A 139 12.92 -9.70 -12.77
CA GLU A 139 12.25 -9.09 -11.60
C GLU A 139 13.27 -8.54 -10.60
N THR A 140 14.27 -9.35 -10.22
CA THR A 140 15.31 -8.93 -9.27
C THR A 140 16.15 -7.78 -9.80
N ILE A 141 16.57 -7.79 -11.07
CA ILE A 141 17.32 -6.70 -11.69
C ILE A 141 16.49 -5.41 -11.71
N PHE A 142 15.21 -5.49 -12.10
CA PHE A 142 14.33 -4.33 -12.13
C PHE A 142 14.12 -3.73 -10.74
N GLN A 143 13.99 -4.58 -9.72
CA GLN A 143 13.91 -4.13 -8.33
C GLN A 143 15.18 -3.41 -7.87
N GLN A 144 16.37 -3.91 -8.23
CA GLN A 144 17.64 -3.24 -7.89
C GLN A 144 17.76 -1.87 -8.58
N ILE A 145 17.43 -1.79 -9.87
CA ILE A 145 17.44 -0.54 -10.63
C ILE A 145 16.46 0.46 -10.02
N PHE A 146 15.24 0.01 -9.67
CA PHE A 146 14.25 0.85 -9.00
C PHE A 146 14.78 1.42 -7.68
N LEU A 147 15.44 0.59 -6.85
CA LEU A 147 16.04 1.04 -5.61
C LEU A 147 17.11 2.12 -5.84
N ILE A 148 18.01 1.91 -6.80
CA ILE A 148 19.08 2.85 -7.16
C ILE A 148 18.53 4.21 -7.59
N ILE A 149 17.41 4.23 -8.31
CA ILE A 149 16.77 5.48 -8.76
C ILE A 149 15.99 6.17 -7.63
N VAL A 150 15.32 5.39 -6.78
CA VAL A 150 14.43 5.92 -5.75
C VAL A 150 15.20 6.51 -4.57
N ILE A 151 16.36 5.94 -4.19
CA ILE A 151 17.20 6.46 -3.09
C ILE A 151 17.56 7.95 -3.25
N PRO A 152 18.20 8.40 -4.35
CA PRO A 152 18.58 9.80 -4.53
C PRO A 152 17.36 10.72 -4.66
N PHE A 153 16.28 10.23 -5.29
CA PHE A 153 15.04 10.97 -5.40
C PHE A 153 14.42 11.24 -4.02
N LEU A 154 14.35 10.23 -3.16
CA LEU A 154 13.82 10.36 -1.81
C LEU A 154 14.71 11.23 -0.93
N PHE A 155 16.02 11.14 -1.08
CA PHE A 155 16.95 12.00 -0.35
C PHE A 155 16.71 13.48 -0.70
N ASN A 156 16.57 13.79 -1.99
CA ASN A 156 16.26 15.14 -2.46
C ASN A 156 14.87 15.61 -1.97
N LYS A 157 13.88 14.72 -2.00
CA LYS A 157 12.53 15.00 -1.48
C LYS A 157 12.54 15.27 0.02
N ALA A 158 13.24 14.45 0.82
CA ALA A 158 13.37 14.63 2.26
C ALA A 158 14.03 15.97 2.61
N LYS A 159 15.07 16.35 1.86
CA LYS A 159 15.71 17.67 2.01
C LYS A 159 14.72 18.81 1.70
N LYS A 160 13.94 18.69 0.62
CA LYS A 160 12.93 19.68 0.23
C LYS A 160 11.80 19.79 1.25
N GLU A 161 11.30 18.66 1.77
CA GLU A 161 10.25 18.64 2.81
C GLU A 161 10.72 19.27 4.12
N LYS A 162 11.98 19.06 4.52
CA LYS A 162 12.56 19.72 5.71
C LYS A 162 12.52 21.24 5.56
N LEU A 163 12.90 21.77 4.39
CA LEU A 163 12.80 23.21 4.11
C LEU A 163 11.34 23.70 4.05
N ARG A 164 10.43 22.89 3.49
CA ARG A 164 9.01 23.25 3.38
C ARG A 164 8.34 23.34 4.75
N LYS A 165 8.64 22.42 5.68
CA LYS A 165 8.12 22.47 7.06
C LYS A 165 8.45 23.79 7.74
N ILE A 166 9.68 24.27 7.59
CA ILE A 166 10.12 25.56 8.14
C ILE A 166 9.31 26.72 7.53
N ARG A 167 9.07 26.72 6.22
CA ARG A 167 8.31 27.78 5.52
C ARG A 167 6.82 27.75 5.81
N CYS A 168 6.21 26.56 5.86
CA CYS A 168 4.79 26.42 6.14
C CYS A 168 4.45 26.83 7.58
N GLN A 169 5.35 26.60 8.54
CA GLN A 169 5.13 27.02 9.92
C GLN A 169 4.95 28.54 10.05
N SER A 170 5.63 29.35 9.23
CA SER A 170 5.40 30.80 9.18
C SER A 170 4.11 31.23 8.47
N GLN A 171 3.56 30.41 7.56
CA GLN A 171 2.31 30.73 6.85
C GLN A 171 1.07 30.28 7.64
N LEU A 172 1.23 29.22 8.45
CA LEU A 172 0.23 28.63 9.32
C LEU A 172 -0.41 29.65 10.28
N ASP A 173 0.42 30.45 10.93
CA ASP A 173 -0.04 31.44 11.91
C ASP A 173 -0.95 32.52 11.27
N LEU A 174 -0.68 32.87 10.00
CA LEU A 174 -1.46 33.87 9.26
C LEU A 174 -2.79 33.29 8.74
N GLU A 175 -2.79 32.02 8.33
CA GLU A 175 -3.98 31.37 7.77
C GLU A 175 -5.02 31.02 8.84
N GLN A 176 -4.59 30.62 10.04
CA GLN A 176 -5.49 30.43 11.19
C GLN A 176 -6.25 31.71 11.56
N TYR A 177 -5.60 32.88 11.47
CA TYR A 177 -6.25 34.16 11.72
C TYR A 177 -7.38 34.45 10.71
N LEU A 178 -7.15 34.15 9.42
CA LEU A 178 -8.15 34.34 8.35
C LEU A 178 -9.29 33.31 8.39
N LEU A 179 -9.02 32.09 8.86
CA LEU A 179 -10.03 31.02 9.00
C LEU A 179 -11.06 31.35 10.08
N ASN A 180 -10.60 31.81 11.26
CA ASN A 180 -11.49 32.24 12.33
C ASN A 180 -12.45 33.37 11.89
N GLN A 181 -12.06 34.15 10.88
CA GLN A 181 -12.89 35.20 10.29
C GLN A 181 -13.88 34.65 9.25
N LYS A 182 -13.51 33.62 8.47
CA LYS A 182 -14.37 32.99 7.46
C LYS A 182 -15.48 32.12 8.03
N ASP A 183 -15.29 31.51 9.19
CA ASP A 183 -16.31 30.66 9.81
C ASP A 183 -17.60 31.44 10.14
N SER A 184 -17.50 32.77 10.30
CA SER A 184 -18.66 33.65 10.50
C SER A 184 -19.57 33.83 9.27
N ILE A 185 -19.14 33.40 8.08
CA ILE A 185 -19.84 33.63 6.80
C ILE A 185 -20.75 32.45 6.40
N PHE A 186 -20.49 31.24 6.93
CA PHE A 186 -21.23 30.03 6.57
C PHE A 186 -22.51 29.85 7.40
N THR A 187 -23.59 29.41 6.75
CA THR A 187 -24.86 29.05 7.40
C THR A 187 -24.70 27.83 8.31
N ASP A 188 -25.51 27.73 9.37
CA ASP A 188 -25.46 26.62 10.35
C ASP A 188 -25.53 25.22 9.70
N GLU A 189 -26.35 25.04 8.65
CA GLU A 189 -26.41 23.78 7.88
C GLU A 189 -25.10 23.46 7.16
N GLN A 190 -24.44 24.47 6.59
CA GLN A 190 -23.16 24.31 5.90
C GLN A 190 -22.06 23.93 6.89
N GLN A 191 -22.04 24.57 8.06
CA GLN A 191 -21.10 24.25 9.14
C GLN A 191 -21.32 22.83 9.67
N LEU A 192 -22.56 22.37 9.82
CA LEU A 192 -22.86 21.00 10.25
C LEU A 192 -22.36 19.97 9.24
N LEU A 193 -22.58 20.20 7.95
CA LEU A 193 -22.10 19.33 6.86
C LEU A 193 -20.57 19.26 6.82
N LEU A 194 -19.89 20.42 6.95
CA LEU A 194 -18.44 20.50 7.08
C LEU A 194 -17.95 19.75 8.32
N LYS A 195 -18.62 19.92 9.46
CA LYS A 195 -18.30 19.25 10.73
C LYS A 195 -18.35 17.73 10.60
N GLN A 196 -19.43 17.20 10.02
CA GLN A 196 -19.62 15.77 9.86
C GLN A 196 -18.64 15.12 8.88
N GLU A 197 -18.23 15.81 7.82
CA GLU A 197 -17.34 15.24 6.80
C GLU A 197 -15.85 15.36 7.16
N PHE A 198 -15.42 16.50 7.72
CA PHE A 198 -14.00 16.79 7.95
C PHE A 198 -13.54 16.56 9.38
N TYR A 199 -14.42 16.69 10.38
CA TYR A 199 -14.03 16.60 11.80
C TYR A 199 -14.35 15.22 12.39
N ASN A 200 -14.87 14.32 11.56
CA ASN A 200 -15.11 12.95 11.95
C ASN A 200 -13.82 12.14 11.85
N TYR A 201 -13.18 11.91 12.99
CA TYR A 201 -11.96 11.09 13.10
C TYR A 201 -12.17 9.65 12.61
N PHE A 202 -13.39 9.11 12.74
CA PHE A 202 -13.73 7.75 12.36
C PHE A 202 -14.93 7.72 11.39
N PRO A 203 -14.71 7.96 10.08
CA PRO A 203 -15.77 7.88 9.09
C PRO A 203 -16.11 6.41 8.79
N SER A 204 -16.97 5.83 9.63
CA SER A 204 -17.39 4.43 9.62
C SER A 204 -17.84 3.96 8.23
N GLN A 205 -18.60 4.77 7.50
CA GLN A 205 -19.08 4.43 6.15
C GLN A 205 -17.92 4.24 5.15
N LYS A 206 -16.92 5.14 5.15
CA LYS A 206 -15.77 5.08 4.22
C LYS A 206 -14.88 3.88 4.54
N LEU A 207 -14.66 3.63 5.83
CA LEU A 207 -13.91 2.47 6.32
C LEU A 207 -14.60 1.14 6.00
N MET A 208 -15.93 1.06 6.17
CA MET A 208 -16.69 -0.14 5.81
C MET A 208 -16.59 -0.44 4.31
N ILE A 209 -16.69 0.57 3.44
CA ILE A 209 -16.52 0.39 1.99
C ILE A 209 -15.11 -0.15 1.68
N ALA A 210 -14.08 0.42 2.29
CA ALA A 210 -12.70 0.00 2.08
C ALA A 210 -12.41 -1.43 2.59
N LEU A 211 -12.91 -1.77 3.79
CA LEU A 211 -12.74 -3.10 4.39
C LEU A 211 -13.56 -4.16 3.65
N SER A 212 -14.80 -3.86 3.29
CA SER A 212 -15.65 -4.77 2.50
C SER A 212 -14.99 -5.11 1.18
N PHE A 213 -14.46 -4.11 0.47
CA PHE A 213 -13.70 -4.31 -0.75
C PHE A 213 -12.48 -5.21 -0.56
N PHE A 214 -11.72 -5.01 0.53
CA PHE A 214 -10.58 -5.86 0.87
C PHE A 214 -11.00 -7.31 1.11
N PHE A 215 -12.02 -7.55 1.95
CA PHE A 215 -12.50 -8.90 2.24
C PHE A 215 -13.05 -9.62 1.01
N ILE A 216 -13.86 -8.94 0.18
CA ILE A 216 -14.37 -9.51 -1.07
C ILE A 216 -13.22 -9.94 -1.98
N SER A 217 -12.21 -9.09 -2.13
CA SER A 217 -11.03 -9.38 -2.95
C SER A 217 -10.20 -10.54 -2.40
N GLN A 218 -10.04 -10.64 -1.08
CA GLN A 218 -9.32 -11.75 -0.44
C GLN A 218 -10.07 -13.08 -0.55
N ILE A 219 -11.40 -13.08 -0.44
CA ILE A 219 -12.23 -14.27 -0.60
C ILE A 219 -12.07 -14.83 -2.02
N ILE A 220 -12.14 -13.98 -3.04
CA ILE A 220 -11.96 -14.38 -4.44
C ILE A 220 -10.55 -14.97 -4.66
N MET A 221 -9.52 -14.33 -4.11
CA MET A 221 -8.13 -14.77 -4.27
C MET A 221 -7.84 -16.08 -3.53
N THR A 222 -8.42 -16.27 -2.34
CA THR A 222 -8.26 -17.47 -1.52
C THR A 222 -9.09 -18.65 -2.05
N GLY A 223 -10.25 -18.36 -2.65
CA GLY A 223 -11.15 -19.36 -3.21
C GLY A 223 -10.50 -20.30 -4.22
N GLY A 224 -9.52 -19.84 -5.00
CA GLY A 224 -8.80 -20.67 -5.98
C GLY A 224 -7.93 -21.79 -5.40
N LYS A 225 -7.59 -21.76 -4.10
CA LYS A 225 -6.80 -22.83 -3.45
C LYS A 225 -7.66 -23.89 -2.74
N TYR A 226 -8.85 -23.52 -2.26
CA TYR A 226 -9.68 -24.40 -1.42
C TYR A 226 -10.94 -24.91 -2.14
N LEU A 227 -11.40 -24.25 -3.20
CA LEU A 227 -12.47 -24.76 -4.05
C LEU A 227 -11.83 -25.64 -5.14
N LYS A 228 -11.71 -26.94 -4.90
CA LYS A 228 -11.51 -27.88 -6.01
C LYS A 228 -12.71 -27.70 -6.97
N PRO A 229 -12.49 -27.39 -8.25
CA PRO A 229 -13.59 -27.16 -9.18
C PRO A 229 -14.45 -28.41 -9.26
N TYR A 230 -15.76 -28.26 -9.03
CA TYR A 230 -16.75 -29.34 -9.13
C TYR A 230 -16.96 -29.81 -10.59
N ILE A 231 -16.40 -29.07 -11.54
CA ILE A 231 -16.48 -29.33 -12.99
C ILE A 231 -15.07 -29.69 -13.45
N HIS A 232 -14.89 -30.92 -13.94
CA HIS A 232 -13.66 -31.36 -14.62
C HIS A 232 -13.54 -30.61 -15.95
N ILE A 233 -12.87 -29.46 -15.94
CA ILE A 233 -12.51 -28.73 -17.15
C ILE A 233 -11.11 -29.21 -17.53
N ASN A 234 -10.95 -29.69 -18.76
CA ASN A 234 -9.70 -30.21 -19.32
C ASN A 234 -8.51 -29.29 -19.05
N GLU A 235 -7.33 -29.89 -18.85
CA GLU A 235 -6.07 -29.32 -18.35
C GLU A 235 -5.44 -28.15 -19.17
N CYS A 236 -6.16 -27.54 -20.11
CA CYS A 236 -5.67 -26.39 -20.87
C CYS A 236 -6.05 -25.01 -20.29
N PHE A 237 -7.02 -24.89 -19.38
CA PHE A 237 -7.41 -23.59 -18.83
C PHE A 237 -7.31 -23.56 -17.30
N ASP A 238 -6.27 -22.88 -16.81
CA ASP A 238 -6.01 -22.71 -15.38
C ASP A 238 -7.15 -21.90 -14.74
N PHE A 239 -7.90 -22.50 -13.81
CA PHE A 239 -9.05 -21.87 -13.11
C PHE A 239 -8.71 -20.50 -12.48
N ARG A 240 -7.41 -20.27 -12.22
CA ARG A 240 -6.83 -19.01 -11.76
C ARG A 240 -7.11 -17.83 -12.69
N TYR A 241 -7.12 -18.02 -14.02
CA TYR A 241 -7.41 -16.95 -14.97
C TYR A 241 -8.87 -16.48 -14.89
N ILE A 242 -9.81 -17.39 -14.64
CA ILE A 242 -11.24 -17.06 -14.46
C ILE A 242 -11.42 -16.21 -13.20
N LEU A 243 -10.74 -16.56 -12.10
CA LEU A 243 -10.78 -15.78 -10.87
C LEU A 243 -10.23 -14.36 -11.06
N TRP A 244 -9.18 -14.18 -11.87
CA TRP A 244 -8.67 -12.84 -12.20
C TRP A 244 -9.67 -12.01 -13.00
N ILE A 245 -10.39 -12.61 -13.96
CA ILE A 245 -11.43 -11.92 -14.73
C ILE A 245 -12.58 -11.48 -13.80
N ILE A 246 -13.03 -12.37 -12.90
CA ILE A 246 -14.07 -12.06 -11.91
C ILE A 246 -13.61 -10.90 -11.01
N LEU A 247 -12.37 -10.97 -10.53
CA LEU A 247 -11.78 -9.94 -9.66
C LEU A 247 -11.69 -8.58 -10.37
N LEU A 248 -11.32 -8.56 -11.65
CA LEU A 248 -11.31 -7.35 -12.48
C LEU A 248 -12.72 -6.75 -12.58
N PHE A 249 -13.73 -7.58 -12.83
CA PHE A 249 -15.11 -7.12 -12.95
C PHE A 249 -15.65 -6.55 -11.62
N VAL A 250 -15.37 -7.22 -10.50
CA VAL A 250 -15.70 -6.74 -9.15
C VAL A 250 -15.02 -5.39 -8.88
N ASN A 251 -13.75 -5.25 -9.23
CA ASN A 251 -13.02 -3.98 -9.09
C ASN A 251 -13.66 -2.84 -9.90
N LEU A 252 -14.06 -3.09 -11.15
CA LEU A 252 -14.72 -2.09 -11.99
C LEU A 252 -16.08 -1.67 -11.42
N ILE A 253 -16.87 -2.62 -10.91
CA ILE A 253 -18.15 -2.33 -10.24
C ILE A 253 -17.91 -1.46 -9.02
N MET A 254 -16.93 -1.83 -8.18
CA MET A 254 -16.62 -1.11 -6.94
C MET A 254 -16.11 0.31 -7.23
N THR A 255 -15.23 0.48 -8.22
CA THR A 255 -14.80 1.81 -8.68
C THR A 255 -15.98 2.65 -9.14
N ARG A 256 -16.92 2.07 -9.89
CA ARG A 256 -18.11 2.77 -10.37
C ARG A 256 -19.05 3.16 -9.22
N PHE A 257 -19.19 2.28 -8.22
CA PHE A 257 -19.94 2.54 -7.00
C PHE A 257 -19.32 3.69 -6.19
N VAL A 258 -18.01 3.65 -5.93
CA VAL A 258 -17.27 4.71 -5.23
C VAL A 258 -17.39 6.04 -5.97
N TYR A 259 -17.26 6.03 -7.30
CA TYR A 259 -17.41 7.24 -8.11
C TYR A 259 -18.81 7.85 -7.99
N LYS A 260 -19.86 7.02 -8.08
CA LYS A 260 -21.25 7.47 -7.97
C LYS A 260 -21.57 7.97 -6.55
N TYR A 261 -21.10 7.26 -5.52
CA TYR A 261 -21.22 7.67 -4.12
C TYR A 261 -20.56 9.03 -3.88
N GLY A 262 -19.34 9.24 -4.38
CA GLY A 262 -18.64 10.51 -4.26
C GLY A 262 -19.26 11.64 -5.07
N GLN A 263 -19.74 11.39 -6.29
CA GLN A 263 -20.45 12.38 -7.10
C GLN A 263 -21.73 12.88 -6.41
N ASN A 264 -22.50 11.99 -5.78
CA ASN A 264 -23.71 12.38 -5.07
C ASN A 264 -23.41 13.34 -3.92
N LYS A 265 -22.23 13.22 -3.30
CA LYS A 265 -21.76 14.16 -2.28
C LYS A 265 -21.30 15.48 -2.89
N GLU A 266 -20.56 15.44 -4.00
CA GLU A 266 -20.14 16.66 -4.71
C GLU A 266 -21.34 17.53 -5.12
N LYS A 267 -22.43 16.91 -5.57
CA LYS A 267 -23.67 17.63 -5.92
C LYS A 267 -24.26 18.40 -4.73
N LYS A 268 -24.18 17.86 -3.51
CA LYS A 268 -24.61 18.57 -2.31
C LYS A 268 -23.70 19.77 -2.03
N PHE A 269 -22.38 19.61 -2.18
CA PHE A 269 -21.46 20.74 -2.03
C PHE A 269 -21.70 21.85 -3.06
N ASP A 270 -22.08 21.47 -4.29
CA ASP A 270 -22.50 22.42 -5.32
C ASP A 270 -23.82 23.13 -4.97
N GLU A 271 -24.82 22.39 -4.46
CA GLU A 271 -26.11 22.94 -4.02
C GLU A 271 -25.94 23.99 -2.92
N TYR A 272 -25.02 23.76 -1.98
CA TYR A 272 -24.71 24.70 -0.90
C TYR A 272 -23.63 25.74 -1.28
N ASN A 273 -23.18 25.82 -2.54
CA ASN A 273 -22.12 26.73 -3.02
C ASN A 273 -20.82 26.71 -2.17
N ILE A 274 -20.44 25.55 -1.63
CA ILE A 274 -19.25 25.40 -0.79
C ILE A 274 -18.02 25.19 -1.69
N PHE A 275 -17.24 26.26 -1.92
CA PHE A 275 -16.03 26.22 -2.72
C PHE A 275 -14.82 25.76 -1.90
N MET A 276 -14.45 24.49 -2.04
CA MET A 276 -13.23 23.93 -1.43
C MET A 276 -12.18 23.59 -2.48
N SER A 277 -10.91 23.78 -2.13
CA SER A 277 -9.77 23.33 -2.93
C SER A 277 -9.69 21.80 -3.01
N GLU A 278 -10.22 21.09 -2.01
CA GLU A 278 -10.12 19.64 -1.80
C GLU A 278 -11.28 18.82 -2.43
N ARG A 279 -11.67 19.14 -3.66
CA ARG A 279 -12.70 18.37 -4.41
C ARG A 279 -12.04 17.25 -5.23
N TYR A 280 -12.21 16.00 -4.79
CA TYR A 280 -11.55 14.82 -5.39
C TYR A 280 -12.42 14.10 -6.43
N PHE A 281 -13.75 14.20 -6.34
CA PHE A 281 -14.67 13.45 -7.21
C PHE A 281 -15.07 14.21 -8.48
N GLN A 282 -14.45 15.37 -8.73
CA GLN A 282 -14.50 16.02 -10.04
C GLN A 282 -13.91 15.11 -11.12
N LYS A 283 -14.57 15.01 -12.28
CA LYS A 283 -14.17 14.10 -13.38
C LYS A 283 -12.66 14.09 -13.66
N LYS A 284 -12.07 15.26 -13.90
CA LYS A 284 -10.64 15.39 -14.25
C LYS A 284 -9.73 14.92 -13.11
N ARG A 285 -9.99 15.35 -11.87
CA ARG A 285 -9.16 15.02 -10.69
C ARG A 285 -9.32 13.56 -10.28
N PHE A 286 -10.53 13.03 -10.34
CA PHE A 286 -10.81 11.62 -10.03
C PHE A 286 -10.05 10.67 -10.96
N ILE A 287 -10.19 10.86 -12.29
CA ILE A 287 -9.49 10.03 -13.29
C ILE A 287 -7.98 10.08 -13.06
N LEU A 288 -7.49 11.27 -12.75
CA LEU A 288 -6.09 11.54 -12.55
C LEU A 288 -5.53 10.81 -11.31
N ILE A 289 -6.26 10.80 -10.19
CA ILE A 289 -5.89 10.08 -8.95
C ILE A 289 -6.04 8.57 -9.17
N TYR A 290 -7.07 8.17 -9.91
CA TYR A 290 -7.31 6.78 -10.23
C TYR A 290 -6.18 6.19 -11.09
N VAL A 291 -5.75 6.90 -12.15
CA VAL A 291 -4.66 6.48 -13.03
C VAL A 291 -3.32 6.45 -12.28
N SER A 292 -3.04 7.42 -11.41
CA SER A 292 -1.80 7.41 -10.62
C SER A 292 -1.76 6.24 -9.63
N GLY A 293 -2.87 5.97 -8.94
CA GLY A 293 -2.98 4.82 -8.05
C GLY A 293 -2.92 3.48 -8.79
N PHE A 294 -3.51 3.41 -9.99
CA PHE A 294 -3.43 2.24 -10.87
C PHE A 294 -1.99 1.94 -11.31
N LEU A 295 -1.24 2.95 -11.78
CA LEU A 295 0.17 2.79 -12.15
C LEU A 295 1.03 2.39 -10.95
N ALA A 296 0.80 3.00 -9.79
CA ALA A 296 1.48 2.63 -8.55
C ALA A 296 1.18 1.16 -8.16
N GLY A 297 -0.08 0.74 -8.28
CA GLY A 297 -0.50 -0.65 -8.07
C GLY A 297 0.14 -1.62 -9.06
N LEU A 298 0.23 -1.25 -10.34
CA LEU A 298 0.84 -2.06 -11.39
C LEU A 298 2.33 -2.31 -11.10
N ILE A 299 3.09 -1.24 -10.79
CA ILE A 299 4.50 -1.36 -10.40
C ILE A 299 4.64 -2.20 -9.13
N SER A 300 3.74 -1.99 -8.16
CA SER A 300 3.72 -2.73 -6.90
C SER A 300 3.48 -4.24 -7.10
N GLY A 301 2.55 -4.61 -7.98
CA GLY A 301 2.26 -6.01 -8.32
C GLY A 301 3.35 -6.66 -9.18
N LEU A 302 3.97 -5.90 -10.08
CA LEU A 302 5.05 -6.38 -10.95
C LEU A 302 6.34 -6.68 -10.16
N LEU A 303 6.66 -5.82 -9.18
CA LEU A 303 7.94 -5.90 -8.44
C LEU A 303 7.80 -6.46 -7.02
N ALA A 304 6.59 -6.87 -6.63
CA ALA A 304 6.22 -7.23 -5.26
C ALA A 304 6.54 -6.16 -4.18
N LEU A 305 6.79 -4.90 -4.61
CA LEU A 305 7.08 -3.75 -3.75
C LEU A 305 5.75 -3.15 -3.28
N GLY A 306 5.19 -3.70 -2.20
CA GLY A 306 3.84 -3.38 -1.70
C GLY A 306 3.54 -1.92 -1.29
N ALA A 307 4.34 -0.91 -1.66
CA ALA A 307 4.25 0.42 -1.07
C ALA A 307 4.58 1.63 -1.97
N VAL A 308 4.32 1.56 -3.28
CA VAL A 308 4.54 2.69 -4.20
C VAL A 308 3.54 3.86 -3.98
N LEU A 309 2.53 3.71 -3.11
CA LEU A 309 1.47 4.71 -2.87
C LEU A 309 1.99 6.10 -2.49
N ASN A 310 2.86 6.17 -1.48
CA ASN A 310 3.30 7.45 -0.91
C ASN A 310 4.19 8.25 -1.88
N PHE A 311 4.64 7.61 -2.96
CA PHE A 311 5.42 8.23 -4.01
C PHE A 311 4.54 9.11 -4.91
N PHE A 312 3.40 8.60 -5.39
CA PHE A 312 2.60 9.27 -6.43
C PHE A 312 1.55 10.25 -5.91
N ILE A 313 0.98 10.03 -4.71
CA ILE A 313 -0.07 10.92 -4.18
C ILE A 313 0.56 12.20 -3.65
N ASN A 314 1.69 12.07 -2.95
CA ASN A 314 2.44 13.19 -2.39
C ASN A 314 3.19 14.00 -3.47
N LEU A 315 3.20 13.53 -4.73
CA LEU A 315 3.67 14.28 -5.89
C LEU A 315 2.65 15.31 -6.39
N ARG A 316 1.39 15.28 -5.92
CA ARG A 316 0.32 16.13 -6.46
C ARG A 316 -0.43 17.02 -5.48
N ASP A 317 -0.09 16.98 -4.20
CA ASP A 317 -0.46 18.08 -3.27
C ASP A 317 0.51 19.29 -3.41
N TYR A 318 0.97 19.50 -4.65
CA TYR A 318 1.70 20.66 -5.16
C TYR A 318 1.00 21.16 -6.42
#